data_AF-A0A8J8H1M6-F1
#
_entry.id   AF-A0A8J8H1M6-F1
#
_cell.length_a   1.000
_cell.length_b   1.000
_cell.length_c   1.000
_cell.angle_alpha   90.00
_cell.angle_beta   90.00
_cell.angle_gamma   90.00
#
_symmetry.space_group_name_H-M   'P 1'
#
loop_
_entity.id
_entity.type
_entity.pdbx_description
1 polymer ?
#
loop_
_entity_poly.entity_id
_entity_poly.type
_entity_poly.pdbx_seq_one_letter_code
_entity_poly.pdbx_strand_id
1 'polypeptide(L)'
;LSPRAQAFLDRVGWRAPAGKVRLPTDYLRLLDRSGRWVLAPTELIVRREGFADRFGGLRYAVRRSAALNGQRVETVRHWEFDLSEWVRCEPDGWSFGWTGERVSSPTRYLVHTDRRFGVTLGGSFLEVSPSIYHLIEAHALMDELADWYPIAESAAEPWAAGRHADLSTDQAFALEPVPEASGPCDRWFRSETVAVRMFDHWTDARPRPTGVMAWTRYPSG
;
A
#
# COMPACT_ATOMS: atom_id res chain seq x y z
N LEU A 1 4.79 12.87 7.94
CA LEU A 1 4.46 13.04 6.51
C LEU A 1 5.30 14.20 5.98
N SER A 2 5.81 14.06 4.77
CA SER A 2 6.53 15.08 4.02
C SER A 2 5.56 16.19 3.58
N PRO A 3 6.07 17.36 3.17
CA PRO A 3 5.25 18.39 2.54
C PRO A 3 4.47 17.89 1.32
N ARG A 4 5.05 16.96 0.53
CA ARG A 4 4.38 16.34 -0.63
C ARG A 4 3.14 15.57 -0.19
N ALA A 5 3.27 14.68 0.79
CA ALA A 5 2.15 13.90 1.29
C ALA A 5 1.08 14.76 1.98
N GLN A 6 1.50 15.81 2.69
CA GLN A 6 0.54 16.75 3.30
C GLN A 6 -0.25 17.50 2.21
N ALA A 7 0.42 18.07 1.21
CA ALA A 7 -0.23 18.77 0.10
C ALA A 7 -1.16 17.84 -0.70
N PHE A 8 -0.79 16.57 -0.87
CA PHE A 8 -1.67 15.55 -1.45
C PHE A 8 -2.95 15.37 -0.60
N LEU A 9 -2.81 15.13 0.70
CA LEU A 9 -3.97 14.96 1.59
C LEU A 9 -4.82 16.23 1.70
N ASP A 10 -4.24 17.41 1.66
CA ASP A 10 -5.01 18.66 1.70
C ASP A 10 -5.84 18.86 0.42
N ARG A 11 -5.36 18.36 -0.72
CA ARG A 11 -6.05 18.49 -2.02
C ARG A 11 -7.15 17.45 -2.22
N VAL A 12 -6.91 16.19 -1.86
CA VAL A 12 -7.83 15.07 -2.18
C VAL A 12 -8.32 14.30 -0.96
N GLY A 13 -7.76 14.58 0.21
CA GLY A 13 -8.07 13.90 1.45
C GLY A 13 -9.28 14.53 2.15
N TRP A 14 -10.11 13.67 2.72
CA TRP A 14 -11.20 14.09 3.59
C TRP A 14 -11.45 13.02 4.65
N ARG A 15 -12.18 13.39 5.71
CA ARG A 15 -12.60 12.46 6.76
C ARG A 15 -14.09 12.23 6.72
N ALA A 16 -14.48 10.97 6.53
CA ALA A 16 -15.84 10.54 6.71
C ALA A 16 -16.23 10.61 8.19
N PRO A 17 -17.48 10.96 8.52
CA PRO A 17 -18.01 10.82 9.87
C PRO A 17 -17.86 9.36 10.34
N ALA A 18 -17.69 9.16 11.65
CA ALA A 18 -17.65 7.82 12.23
C ALA A 18 -18.96 7.08 11.92
N GLY A 19 -18.93 6.20 10.92
CA GLY A 19 -20.15 5.66 10.29
C GLY A 19 -20.81 4.51 11.05
N LYS A 20 -20.18 3.95 12.07
CA LYS A 20 -20.74 2.85 12.88
C LYS A 20 -20.26 2.91 14.33
N VAL A 21 -21.17 2.62 15.25
CA VAL A 21 -20.81 2.23 16.63
C VAL A 21 -20.02 0.92 16.52
N ARG A 22 -18.74 0.98 16.83
CA ARG A 22 -17.84 -0.18 16.80
C ARG A 22 -17.78 -0.81 18.19
N LEU A 23 -17.77 -2.14 18.27
CA LEU A 23 -17.46 -2.85 19.49
C LEU A 23 -16.00 -2.57 19.89
N PRO A 24 -15.74 -2.13 21.14
CA PRO A 24 -14.37 -1.93 21.62
C PRO A 24 -13.56 -3.23 21.50
N THR A 25 -12.29 -3.12 21.08
CA THR A 25 -11.45 -4.30 20.75
C THR A 25 -11.22 -5.22 21.95
N ASP A 26 -11.23 -4.67 23.15
CA ASP A 26 -11.08 -5.38 24.43
C ASP A 26 -12.16 -6.43 24.70
N TYR A 27 -13.32 -6.33 24.04
CA TYR A 27 -14.37 -7.35 24.12
C TYR A 27 -14.28 -8.42 23.02
N LEU A 28 -13.35 -8.31 22.07
CA LEU A 28 -13.22 -9.30 21.00
C LEU A 28 -12.63 -10.60 21.54
N ARG A 29 -13.30 -11.71 21.20
CA ARG A 29 -12.76 -13.06 21.35
C ARG A 29 -12.17 -13.49 20.02
N LEU A 30 -10.96 -14.03 20.05
CA LEU A 30 -10.16 -14.38 18.88
C LEU A 30 -9.60 -15.79 19.01
N LEU A 31 -9.35 -16.45 17.88
CA LEU A 31 -8.61 -17.71 17.85
C LEU A 31 -7.10 -17.42 17.89
N ASP A 32 -6.39 -18.01 18.84
CA ASP A 32 -4.93 -18.03 18.86
C ASP A 32 -4.36 -19.10 17.89
N ARG A 33 -3.03 -19.25 17.85
CA ARG A 33 -2.38 -20.24 16.97
C ARG A 33 -2.74 -21.70 17.28
N SER A 34 -3.19 -21.98 18.49
CA SER A 34 -3.65 -23.32 18.89
C SER A 34 -5.13 -23.57 18.57
N GLY A 35 -5.82 -22.57 18.00
CA GLY A 35 -7.26 -22.62 17.75
C GLY A 35 -8.10 -22.41 19.01
N ARG A 36 -7.51 -21.89 20.10
CA ARG A 36 -8.24 -21.58 21.33
C ARG A 36 -8.80 -20.17 21.28
N TRP A 37 -10.04 -20.02 21.76
CA TRP A 37 -10.63 -18.70 21.98
C TRP A 37 -9.97 -17.98 23.15
N VAL A 38 -9.35 -16.84 22.87
CA VAL A 38 -8.73 -15.92 23.83
C VAL A 38 -9.38 -14.54 23.74
N LEU A 39 -9.24 -13.72 24.77
CA LEU A 39 -9.54 -12.29 24.65
C LEU A 39 -8.48 -11.61 23.78
N ALA A 40 -8.85 -10.52 23.13
CA ALA A 40 -7.93 -9.74 22.32
C ALA A 40 -6.69 -9.33 23.13
N PRO A 41 -5.47 -9.65 22.67
CA PRO A 41 -4.26 -9.24 23.37
C PRO A 41 -4.11 -7.72 23.40
N THR A 42 -3.54 -7.20 24.49
CA THR A 42 -3.35 -5.75 24.71
C THR A 42 -2.65 -5.06 23.54
N GLU A 43 -1.62 -5.69 22.96
CA GLU A 43 -0.91 -5.13 21.81
C GLU A 43 -1.84 -4.92 20.61
N LEU A 44 -2.69 -5.91 20.30
CA LEU A 44 -3.68 -5.79 19.24
C LEU A 44 -4.68 -4.67 19.52
N ILE A 45 -5.20 -4.60 20.76
CA ILE A 45 -6.13 -3.53 21.19
C ILE A 45 -5.51 -2.15 20.93
N VAL A 46 -4.32 -1.90 21.49
CA VAL A 46 -3.61 -0.62 21.36
C VAL A 46 -3.36 -0.26 19.91
N ARG A 47 -3.00 -1.24 19.07
CA ARG A 47 -2.70 -0.99 17.65
C ARG A 47 -3.96 -0.73 16.83
N ARG A 48 -5.04 -1.46 17.05
CA ARG A 48 -6.31 -1.24 16.36
C ARG A 48 -6.93 0.10 16.72
N GLU A 49 -7.00 0.44 18.01
CA GLU A 49 -7.54 1.74 18.43
C GLU A 49 -6.63 2.88 17.95
N GLY A 50 -5.31 2.74 18.07
CA GLY A 50 -4.38 3.74 17.54
C GLY A 50 -4.47 3.92 16.02
N PHE A 51 -4.84 2.88 15.26
CA PHE A 51 -5.13 3.02 13.83
C PHE A 51 -6.46 3.76 13.60
N ALA A 52 -7.52 3.39 14.32
CA ALA A 52 -8.82 4.05 14.22
C ALA A 52 -8.73 5.55 14.56
N ASP A 53 -8.03 5.91 15.62
CA ASP A 53 -7.87 7.30 16.04
C ASP A 53 -7.10 8.12 15.00
N ARG A 54 -6.03 7.54 14.43
CA ARG A 54 -5.16 8.27 13.48
C ARG A 54 -5.72 8.31 12.07
N PHE A 55 -6.20 7.17 11.58
CA PHE A 55 -6.55 6.99 10.18
C PHE A 55 -8.04 6.72 9.95
N GLY A 56 -8.79 6.36 11.00
CA GLY A 56 -10.24 6.10 10.90
C GLY A 56 -10.98 7.20 10.15
N GLY A 57 -11.81 6.79 9.18
CA GLY A 57 -12.57 7.70 8.35
C GLY A 57 -11.76 8.46 7.30
N LEU A 58 -10.43 8.37 7.26
CA LEU A 58 -9.64 8.98 6.19
C LEU A 58 -10.03 8.37 4.84
N ARG A 59 -10.19 9.24 3.84
CA ARG A 59 -10.52 8.93 2.45
C ARG A 59 -9.69 9.78 1.53
N TYR A 60 -9.22 9.21 0.44
CA TYR A 60 -8.63 9.96 -0.68
C TYR A 60 -8.64 9.14 -1.97
N ALA A 61 -8.44 9.83 -3.08
CA ALA A 61 -8.27 9.24 -4.40
C ALA A 61 -6.83 9.43 -4.87
N VAL A 62 -6.23 8.37 -5.41
CA VAL A 62 -4.87 8.37 -5.97
C VAL A 62 -4.97 8.22 -7.48
N ARG A 63 -4.47 9.20 -8.22
CA ARG A 63 -4.27 9.07 -9.67
C ARG A 63 -3.06 8.20 -9.96
N ARG A 64 -3.12 7.42 -11.03
CA ARG A 64 -2.03 6.59 -11.53
C ARG A 64 -1.99 6.66 -13.04
N SER A 65 -0.79 6.73 -13.62
CA SER A 65 -0.58 6.52 -15.06
C SER A 65 0.16 5.22 -15.31
N ALA A 66 -0.29 4.47 -16.31
CA ALA A 66 0.34 3.25 -16.79
C ALA A 66 0.34 3.24 -18.33
N ALA A 67 1.30 2.54 -18.93
CA ALA A 67 1.28 2.27 -20.37
C ALA A 67 0.62 0.92 -20.62
N LEU A 68 -0.46 0.92 -21.40
CA LEU A 68 -1.20 -0.26 -21.82
C LEU A 68 -1.37 -0.23 -23.33
N ASN A 69 -0.90 -1.26 -24.03
CA ASN A 69 -0.95 -1.34 -25.50
C ASN A 69 -0.37 -0.08 -26.20
N GLY A 70 0.75 0.43 -25.68
CA GLY A 70 1.40 1.64 -26.19
C GLY A 70 0.67 2.96 -25.92
N GLN A 71 -0.43 2.96 -25.15
CA GLN A 71 -1.16 4.17 -24.76
C GLN A 71 -0.99 4.48 -23.28
N ARG A 72 -0.87 5.77 -22.96
CA ARG A 72 -0.96 6.25 -21.56
C ARG A 72 -2.42 6.15 -21.13
N VAL A 73 -2.67 5.32 -20.11
CA VAL A 73 -3.96 5.21 -19.44
C VAL A 73 -3.82 5.82 -18.04
N GLU A 74 -4.73 6.71 -17.71
CA GLU A 74 -4.87 7.25 -16.36
C GLU A 74 -6.01 6.54 -15.62
N THR A 75 -5.75 6.15 -14.38
CA THR A 75 -6.75 5.52 -13.51
C THR A 75 -6.78 6.20 -12.16
N VAL A 76 -7.92 6.12 -11.49
CA VAL A 76 -8.11 6.64 -10.14
C VAL A 76 -8.43 5.49 -9.21
N ARG A 77 -7.77 5.46 -8.05
CA ARG A 77 -7.95 4.44 -7.01
C ARG A 77 -8.36 5.10 -5.70
N HIS A 78 -9.49 4.70 -5.16
CA HIS A 78 -10.04 5.26 -3.93
C HIS A 78 -9.59 4.44 -2.73
N TRP A 79 -9.16 5.10 -1.65
CA TRP A 79 -8.68 4.47 -0.44
C TRP A 79 -9.56 4.81 0.76
N GLU A 80 -9.84 3.81 1.59
CA GLU A 80 -10.71 3.89 2.75
C GLU A 80 -10.06 3.32 4.00
N PHE A 81 -9.81 4.17 4.99
CA PHE A 81 -9.10 3.82 6.22
C PHE A 81 -10.02 3.40 7.36
N ASP A 82 -11.00 2.55 7.07
CA ASP A 82 -11.89 2.01 8.09
C ASP A 82 -11.45 0.63 8.50
N LEU A 83 -11.49 0.37 9.81
CA LEU A 83 -11.25 -0.97 10.32
C LEU A 83 -12.33 -1.93 9.79
N SER A 84 -11.89 -3.10 9.36
CA SER A 84 -12.79 -4.24 9.16
C SER A 84 -12.92 -5.03 10.46
N GLU A 85 -13.71 -6.09 10.46
CA GLU A 85 -13.81 -7.01 11.60
C GLU A 85 -12.73 -8.10 11.58
N TRP A 86 -11.91 -8.13 10.52
CA TRP A 86 -10.96 -9.21 10.33
C TRP A 86 -9.75 -9.09 11.26
N VAL A 87 -9.38 -10.20 11.88
CA VAL A 87 -8.21 -10.36 12.74
C VAL A 87 -7.60 -11.73 12.46
N ARG A 88 -6.27 -11.83 12.50
CA ARG A 88 -5.58 -13.13 12.49
C ARG A 88 -4.35 -13.10 13.36
N CYS A 89 -4.10 -14.22 14.04
CA CYS A 89 -2.83 -14.46 14.72
C CYS A 89 -1.75 -14.82 13.70
N GLU A 90 -0.62 -14.12 13.71
CA GLU A 90 0.53 -14.32 12.83
C GLU A 90 1.71 -14.89 13.62
N PRO A 91 2.76 -15.45 12.98
CA PRO A 91 3.95 -15.98 13.65
C PRO A 91 4.70 -15.01 14.58
N ASP A 92 4.59 -13.70 14.35
CA ASP A 92 5.30 -12.67 15.11
C ASP A 92 4.36 -11.59 15.69
N GLY A 93 3.07 -11.92 15.85
CA GLY A 93 2.09 -10.99 16.41
C GLY A 93 0.68 -11.24 15.91
N TRP A 94 -0.01 -10.16 15.57
CA TRP A 94 -1.36 -10.20 15.03
C TRP A 94 -1.47 -9.27 13.83
N SER A 95 -2.33 -9.64 12.88
CA SER A 95 -2.75 -8.75 11.80
C SER A 95 -4.21 -8.39 11.97
N PHE A 96 -4.54 -7.16 11.58
CA PHE A 96 -5.91 -6.72 11.47
C PHE A 96 -6.24 -6.12 10.12
N GLY A 97 -7.45 -6.38 9.67
CA GLY A 97 -7.94 -5.89 8.40
C GLY A 97 -8.48 -4.47 8.48
N TRP A 98 -8.40 -3.79 7.34
CA TRP A 98 -9.06 -2.51 7.07
C TRP A 98 -9.59 -2.52 5.63
N THR A 99 -10.45 -1.57 5.27
CA THR A 99 -11.09 -1.55 3.95
C THR A 99 -10.06 -1.42 2.83
N GLY A 100 -9.10 -0.50 2.96
CA GLY A 100 -8.02 -0.34 1.97
C GLY A 100 -8.51 0.29 0.67
N GLU A 101 -7.95 -0.18 -0.44
CA GLU A 101 -8.31 0.29 -1.78
C GLU A 101 -9.68 -0.26 -2.22
N ARG A 102 -10.55 0.59 -2.77
CA ARG A 102 -11.83 0.17 -3.36
C ARG A 102 -11.63 -0.41 -4.75
N VAL A 103 -11.26 -1.68 -4.78
CA VAL A 103 -11.10 -2.45 -6.01
C VAL A 103 -11.64 -3.86 -5.79
N SER A 104 -12.14 -4.48 -6.86
CA SER A 104 -12.42 -5.91 -6.85
C SER A 104 -11.08 -6.66 -6.86
N SER A 105 -10.57 -6.98 -5.69
CA SER A 105 -9.30 -7.67 -5.50
C SER A 105 -9.46 -8.89 -4.60
N PRO A 106 -8.73 -10.00 -4.85
CA PRO A 106 -8.65 -11.12 -3.92
C PRO A 106 -7.87 -10.78 -2.64
N THR A 107 -7.28 -9.58 -2.55
CA THR A 107 -6.44 -9.17 -1.42
C THR A 107 -7.27 -8.64 -0.26
N ARG A 108 -6.80 -8.94 0.95
CA ARG A 108 -7.24 -8.22 2.15
C ARG A 108 -6.09 -7.33 2.63
N TYR A 109 -6.39 -6.05 2.85
CA TYR A 109 -5.43 -5.07 3.37
C TYR A 109 -5.28 -5.21 4.88
N LEU A 110 -4.03 -5.32 5.34
CA LEU A 110 -3.68 -5.67 6.70
C LEU A 110 -2.75 -4.63 7.33
N VAL A 111 -2.87 -4.45 8.63
CA VAL A 111 -1.87 -3.83 9.49
C VAL A 111 -1.42 -4.86 10.51
N HIS A 112 -0.12 -5.08 10.61
CA HIS A 112 0.48 -5.96 11.61
C HIS A 112 0.72 -5.19 12.92
N THR A 113 0.77 -5.87 14.06
CA THR A 113 0.98 -5.23 15.37
C THR A 113 2.34 -4.55 15.52
N ASP A 114 3.33 -4.91 14.71
CA ASP A 114 4.60 -4.18 14.57
C ASP A 114 4.52 -2.91 13.71
N ARG A 115 3.31 -2.54 13.26
CA ARG A 115 2.95 -1.36 12.44
C ARG A 115 3.16 -1.52 10.94
N ARG A 116 3.70 -2.63 10.46
CA ARG A 116 3.86 -2.87 9.03
C ARG A 116 2.50 -2.95 8.33
N PHE A 117 2.47 -2.45 7.11
CA PHE A 117 1.34 -2.59 6.22
C PHE A 117 1.60 -3.72 5.23
N GLY A 118 0.57 -4.54 4.99
CA GLY A 118 0.67 -5.63 4.06
C GLY A 118 -0.67 -6.08 3.53
N VAL A 119 -0.66 -7.20 2.82
CA VAL A 119 -1.84 -7.87 2.31
C VAL A 119 -1.82 -9.36 2.63
N THR A 120 -2.96 -10.02 2.47
CA THR A 120 -3.04 -11.48 2.38
C THR A 120 -3.95 -11.89 1.23
N LEU A 121 -3.59 -13.00 0.58
CA LEU A 121 -4.41 -13.72 -0.41
C LEU A 121 -5.05 -14.99 0.17
N GLY A 122 -5.17 -15.06 1.51
CA GLY A 122 -5.54 -16.27 2.26
C GLY A 122 -4.36 -16.98 2.91
N GLY A 123 -3.14 -16.75 2.39
CA GLY A 123 -1.87 -17.24 2.92
C GLY A 123 -1.23 -16.31 3.96
N SER A 124 0.09 -16.36 4.09
CA SER A 124 0.85 -15.54 5.06
C SER A 124 0.67 -14.03 4.87
N PHE A 125 1.02 -13.24 5.89
CA PHE A 125 1.15 -11.79 5.74
C PHE A 125 2.25 -11.47 4.70
N LEU A 126 1.89 -10.70 3.68
CA LEU A 126 2.79 -10.21 2.66
C LEU A 126 3.02 -8.72 2.89
N GLU A 127 4.22 -8.36 3.35
CA GLU A 127 4.57 -6.96 3.57
C GLU A 127 4.55 -6.18 2.24
N VAL A 128 3.95 -4.99 2.29
CA VAL A 128 3.87 -4.05 1.18
C VAL A 128 4.56 -2.74 1.52
N SER A 129 4.42 -2.25 2.76
CA SER A 129 5.06 -1.01 3.19
C SER A 129 5.43 -1.07 4.68
N PRO A 130 6.51 -0.39 5.13
CA PRO A 130 6.92 -0.39 6.52
C PRO A 130 5.89 0.21 7.48
N SER A 131 5.02 1.10 6.98
CA SER A 131 3.92 1.67 7.75
C SER A 131 2.86 2.31 6.85
N ILE A 132 1.71 2.64 7.43
CA ILE A 132 0.67 3.44 6.75
C ILE A 132 1.19 4.81 6.32
N TYR A 133 2.17 5.39 7.03
CA TYR A 133 2.76 6.65 6.60
C TYR A 133 3.54 6.49 5.29
N HIS A 134 4.38 5.45 5.17
CA HIS A 134 5.09 5.17 3.92
C HIS A 134 4.13 4.84 2.76
N LEU A 135 3.01 4.16 3.05
CA LEU A 135 1.94 3.94 2.07
C LEU A 135 1.37 5.28 1.56
N ILE A 136 1.04 6.21 2.45
CA ILE A 136 0.52 7.53 2.06
C ILE A 136 1.56 8.32 1.27
N GLU A 137 2.84 8.26 1.64
CA GLU A 137 3.94 8.89 0.90
C GLU A 137 4.08 8.34 -0.51
N ALA A 138 4.04 7.01 -0.66
CA ALA A 138 4.06 6.33 -1.94
C ALA A 138 2.85 6.71 -2.79
N HIS A 139 1.65 6.82 -2.20
CA HIS A 139 0.46 7.30 -2.91
C HIS A 139 0.58 8.75 -3.37
N ALA A 140 1.11 9.64 -2.52
CA ALA A 140 1.32 11.03 -2.89
C ALA A 140 2.33 11.16 -4.04
N LEU A 141 3.41 10.38 -4.01
CA LEU A 141 4.39 10.32 -5.10
C LEU A 141 3.76 9.77 -6.38
N MET A 142 2.96 8.71 -6.28
CA MET A 142 2.29 8.11 -7.44
C MET A 142 1.27 9.06 -8.08
N ASP A 143 0.55 9.84 -7.28
CA ASP A 143 -0.38 10.86 -7.79
C ASP A 143 0.36 12.02 -8.48
N GLU A 144 1.52 12.43 -7.96
CA GLU A 144 2.38 13.43 -8.62
C GLU A 144 2.88 12.93 -9.99
N LEU A 145 3.24 11.64 -10.07
CA LEU A 145 3.70 11.00 -11.30
C LEU A 145 2.58 10.66 -12.28
N ALA A 146 1.31 10.84 -11.89
CA ALA A 146 0.19 10.56 -12.78
C ALA A 146 0.29 11.39 -14.06
N ASP A 147 0.81 12.62 -14.00
CA ASP A 147 0.96 13.51 -15.16
C ASP A 147 2.22 13.20 -16.01
N TRP A 148 3.06 12.24 -15.59
CA TRP A 148 4.25 11.81 -16.32
C TRP A 148 3.91 10.66 -17.30
N TYR A 149 4.81 10.40 -18.25
CA TYR A 149 4.70 9.34 -19.25
C TYR A 149 5.34 8.05 -18.74
N PRO A 150 4.60 6.94 -18.63
CA PRO A 150 5.18 5.64 -18.29
C PRO A 150 6.16 5.18 -19.39
N ILE A 151 7.35 4.70 -19.01
CA ILE A 151 8.44 4.38 -19.95
C ILE A 151 8.19 3.08 -20.72
N ALA A 152 7.55 2.10 -20.09
CA ALA A 152 7.25 0.81 -20.71
C ALA A 152 5.92 0.28 -20.21
N GLU A 153 5.43 -0.77 -20.90
CA GLU A 153 4.30 -1.53 -20.42
C GLU A 153 4.54 -1.95 -18.97
N SER A 154 3.56 -1.64 -18.13
CA SER A 154 3.56 -2.02 -16.74
C SER A 154 2.23 -2.68 -16.45
N ALA A 155 2.25 -3.71 -15.61
CA ALA A 155 1.01 -4.24 -15.07
C ALA A 155 0.25 -3.08 -14.38
N ALA A 156 -1.02 -2.89 -14.74
CA ALA A 156 -1.86 -1.88 -14.11
C ALA A 156 -2.03 -2.13 -12.60
N GLU A 157 -1.80 -3.37 -12.15
CA GLU A 157 -1.97 -3.78 -10.76
C GLU A 157 -0.80 -4.63 -10.25
N PRO A 158 -0.33 -4.42 -9.00
CA PRO A 158 0.75 -5.22 -8.39
C PRO A 158 0.46 -6.72 -8.26
N TRP A 159 -0.81 -7.12 -8.28
CA TRP A 159 -1.27 -8.52 -8.25
C TRP A 159 -1.52 -9.10 -9.65
N ALA A 160 -1.48 -8.30 -10.71
CA ALA A 160 -1.61 -8.78 -12.08
C ALA A 160 -0.22 -9.20 -12.59
N ALA A 161 -0.12 -10.43 -13.12
CA ALA A 161 1.11 -11.02 -13.64
C ALA A 161 1.57 -10.41 -14.98
N GLY A 162 1.39 -9.10 -15.18
CA GLY A 162 1.75 -8.41 -16.41
C GLY A 162 3.25 -8.35 -16.63
N ARG A 163 3.66 -8.17 -17.89
CA ARG A 163 5.05 -7.86 -18.24
C ARG A 163 5.42 -6.50 -17.64
N HIS A 164 6.58 -6.45 -17.01
CA HIS A 164 7.14 -5.24 -16.43
C HIS A 164 8.28 -4.73 -17.30
N ALA A 165 8.56 -3.43 -17.19
CA ALA A 165 9.68 -2.78 -17.85
C ALA A 165 10.97 -3.56 -17.58
N ASP A 166 11.70 -3.92 -18.64
CA ASP A 166 13.08 -4.41 -18.54
C ASP A 166 14.02 -3.22 -18.34
N LEU A 167 13.83 -2.50 -17.22
CA LEU A 167 14.80 -1.54 -16.72
C LEU A 167 15.74 -2.31 -15.82
N SER A 168 17.03 -2.27 -16.12
CA SER A 168 18.00 -2.92 -15.25
C SER A 168 17.95 -2.25 -13.88
N THR A 169 17.92 -3.08 -12.83
CA THR A 169 17.96 -2.69 -11.43
C THR A 169 19.08 -1.66 -11.16
N ASP A 170 20.21 -1.79 -11.87
CA ASP A 170 21.37 -0.92 -11.77
C ASP A 170 21.09 0.52 -12.23
N GLN A 171 20.26 0.70 -13.27
CA GLN A 171 19.85 2.03 -13.72
C GLN A 171 18.92 2.72 -12.71
N ALA A 172 18.07 1.94 -12.03
CA ALA A 172 17.20 2.47 -10.98
C ALA A 172 18.01 2.97 -9.76
N PHE A 173 19.06 2.24 -9.37
CA PHE A 173 19.91 2.60 -8.24
C PHE A 173 20.84 3.80 -8.50
N ALA A 174 20.99 4.22 -9.75
CA ALA A 174 21.70 5.46 -10.07
C ALA A 174 20.88 6.73 -9.78
N LEU A 175 19.59 6.59 -9.48
CA LEU A 175 18.69 7.70 -9.12
C LEU A 175 18.66 7.89 -7.59
N GLU A 176 18.32 9.11 -7.17
CA GLU A 176 18.18 9.43 -5.74
C GLU A 176 16.99 8.67 -5.12
N PRO A 177 17.17 8.00 -3.96
CA PRO A 177 16.06 7.33 -3.29
C PRO A 177 15.06 8.33 -2.71
N VAL A 178 13.79 7.93 -2.64
CA VAL A 178 12.74 8.67 -1.94
C VAL A 178 12.42 7.93 -0.63
N PRO A 179 13.16 8.20 0.46
CA PRO A 179 13.15 7.37 1.66
C PRO A 179 11.77 7.33 2.33
N GLU A 180 11.03 8.44 2.34
CA GLU A 180 9.72 8.51 2.98
C GLU A 180 8.65 7.65 2.29
N ALA A 181 8.81 7.37 0.99
CA ALA A 181 7.94 6.50 0.21
C ALA A 181 8.47 5.06 0.11
N SER A 182 9.69 4.81 0.60
CA SER A 182 10.40 3.54 0.38
C SER A 182 10.43 2.65 1.61
N GLY A 183 10.62 1.36 1.37
CA GLY A 183 10.78 0.31 2.37
C GLY A 183 11.36 -0.97 1.78
N PRO A 184 11.41 -2.08 2.54
CA PRO A 184 12.00 -3.32 2.07
C PRO A 184 11.32 -3.91 0.83
N CYS A 185 10.00 -3.72 0.70
CA CYS A 185 9.17 -4.36 -0.33
C CYS A 185 8.62 -3.41 -1.40
N ASP A 186 8.86 -2.09 -1.26
CA ASP A 186 8.46 -1.06 -2.22
C ASP A 186 9.48 0.07 -2.14
N ARG A 187 10.24 0.29 -3.21
CA ARG A 187 11.40 1.19 -3.26
C ARG A 187 11.19 2.19 -4.37
N TRP A 188 11.34 3.47 -4.03
CA TRP A 188 11.14 4.58 -4.94
C TRP A 188 12.44 5.33 -5.15
N PHE A 189 12.71 5.66 -6.41
CA PHE A 189 13.83 6.46 -6.84
C PHE A 189 13.36 7.53 -7.80
N ARG A 190 14.00 8.70 -7.78
CA ARG A 190 13.54 9.85 -8.56
C ARG A 190 14.67 10.83 -8.88
N SER A 191 14.61 11.40 -10.08
CA SER A 191 15.27 12.63 -10.47
C SER A 191 14.24 13.68 -10.92
N GLU A 192 14.70 14.79 -11.49
CA GLU A 192 13.81 15.81 -12.08
C GLU A 192 13.02 15.29 -13.29
N THR A 193 13.53 14.28 -14.00
CA THR A 193 13.00 13.85 -15.30
C THR A 193 12.57 12.39 -15.33
N VAL A 194 13.06 11.55 -14.42
CA VAL A 194 12.76 10.11 -14.37
C VAL A 194 12.37 9.71 -12.94
N ALA A 195 11.40 8.81 -12.80
CA ALA A 195 11.05 8.17 -11.55
C ALA A 195 10.92 6.66 -11.75
N VAL A 196 11.37 5.88 -10.78
CA VAL A 196 11.34 4.42 -10.81
C VAL A 196 10.77 3.89 -9.49
N ARG A 197 9.89 2.91 -9.59
CA ARG A 197 9.38 2.12 -8.48
C ARG A 197 9.77 0.66 -8.67
N MET A 198 10.40 0.08 -7.66
CA MET A 198 10.70 -1.35 -7.58
C MET A 198 9.94 -1.96 -6.41
N PHE A 199 9.10 -2.95 -6.65
CA PHE A 199 8.23 -3.52 -5.61
C PHE A 199 8.19 -5.04 -5.70
N ASP A 200 7.96 -5.70 -4.56
CA ASP A 200 7.74 -7.13 -4.54
C ASP A 200 6.29 -7.46 -4.92
N HIS A 201 6.13 -8.44 -5.79
CA HIS A 201 4.80 -8.94 -6.16
C HIS A 201 4.05 -9.52 -4.96
N TRP A 202 2.74 -9.39 -4.97
CA TRP A 202 1.87 -9.94 -3.93
C TRP A 202 1.59 -11.42 -4.21
N THR A 203 2.57 -12.26 -3.93
CA THR A 203 2.54 -13.71 -4.17
C THR A 203 3.22 -14.45 -3.01
N ASP A 204 2.84 -15.72 -2.81
CA ASP A 204 3.45 -16.61 -1.81
C ASP A 204 4.80 -17.19 -2.27
N ALA A 205 5.27 -16.87 -3.49
CA ALA A 205 6.58 -17.28 -3.99
C ALA A 205 7.73 -16.77 -3.10
N ARG A 206 8.79 -17.58 -2.94
CA ARG A 206 9.99 -17.22 -2.17
C ARG A 206 11.27 -17.53 -2.96
N PRO A 207 12.09 -16.53 -3.33
CA PRO A 207 11.84 -15.09 -3.15
C PRO A 207 10.63 -14.59 -3.96
N ARG A 208 9.99 -13.51 -3.50
CA ARG A 208 8.93 -12.86 -4.29
C ARG A 208 9.57 -12.21 -5.52
N PRO A 209 8.99 -12.38 -6.73
CA PRO A 209 9.46 -11.64 -7.89
C PRO A 209 9.41 -10.13 -7.63
N THR A 210 10.36 -9.39 -8.19
CA THR A 210 10.36 -7.91 -8.16
C THR A 210 9.79 -7.38 -9.47
N GLY A 211 8.78 -6.52 -9.35
CA GLY A 211 8.24 -5.72 -10.45
C GLY A 211 8.90 -4.35 -10.51
N VAL A 212 8.95 -3.78 -11.72
CA VAL A 212 9.47 -2.43 -11.98
C VAL A 212 8.41 -1.61 -12.71
N MET A 213 8.24 -0.37 -12.28
CA MET A 213 7.49 0.67 -13.00
C MET A 213 8.37 1.90 -13.11
N ALA A 214 8.26 2.62 -14.23
CA ALA A 214 9.03 3.84 -14.41
C ALA A 214 8.26 4.87 -15.24
N TRP A 215 8.56 6.14 -14.95
CA TRP A 215 7.95 7.30 -15.55
C TRP A 215 9.02 8.29 -15.98
N THR A 216 8.72 9.03 -17.04
CA THR A 216 9.54 10.11 -17.59
C THR A 216 8.67 11.34 -17.82
N ARG A 217 9.24 12.54 -17.63
CA ARG A 217 8.56 13.79 -18.02
C ARG A 217 8.46 13.99 -19.53
N TYR A 218 9.34 13.32 -20.28
CA TYR A 218 9.40 13.44 -21.73
C TYR A 218 8.70 12.25 -22.37
N PRO A 219 7.77 12.46 -23.31
CA PRO A 219 7.17 11.35 -24.03
C PRO A 219 8.27 10.56 -24.75
N SER A 220 8.22 9.24 -24.63
CA SER A 220 9.02 8.35 -25.46
C SER A 220 8.61 8.61 -26.92
N GLY A 221 9.56 9.05 -27.75
CA GLY A 221 9.35 9.23 -29.19
C GLY A 221 9.08 7.91 -29.91
#